data_AF-A0A1B8FZ24-F1
#
_entry.id   AF-A0A1B8FZ24-F1
#
_cell.length_a   1.000
_cell.length_b   1.000
_cell.length_c   1.000
_cell.angle_alpha   90.00
_cell.angle_beta   90.00
_cell.angle_gamma   90.00
#
_symmetry.space_group_name_H-M   'P 1'
#
loop_
_entity.id
_entity.type
_entity.pdbx_description
1 polymer ?
#
loop_
_entity_poly.entity_id
_entity_poly.type
_entity_poly.pdbx_seq_one_letter_code
_entity_poly.pdbx_strand_id
1 'polypeptide(L)'
;MADSSQTLRAIYNSPTNPTFSHTAAIPLSTSNTTSERTSYLSALRSETSKLQDLINAELTTRMENDKAQQASDLATSAKKGVVDEIAEEENYGEEVVEED
;
A
#
# COMPACT_ATOMS: atom_id res chain seq x y z
N MET A 1 7.18 -2.93 42.40
CA MET A 1 7.33 -4.12 41.53
C MET A 1 7.46 -3.59 40.11
N ALA A 2 8.38 -4.10 39.30
CA ALA A 2 8.60 -3.58 37.96
C ALA A 2 7.48 -4.07 37.02
N ASP A 3 6.74 -3.13 36.43
CA ASP A 3 5.80 -3.43 35.34
C ASP A 3 6.61 -3.88 34.12
N SER A 4 6.27 -5.06 33.58
CA SER A 4 6.84 -5.56 32.34
C SER A 4 5.95 -5.14 31.16
N SER A 5 6.42 -5.23 29.92
CA SER A 5 5.61 -4.94 28.74
C SER A 5 5.82 -5.99 27.66
N GLN A 6 4.75 -6.32 26.93
CA GLN A 6 4.81 -7.14 25.72
C GLN A 6 4.61 -6.29 24.48
N THR A 7 5.23 -6.69 23.37
CA THR A 7 5.20 -5.91 22.13
C THR A 7 4.26 -6.56 21.12
N LEU A 8 3.26 -5.82 20.65
CA LEU A 8 2.47 -6.14 19.46
C LEU A 8 3.11 -5.47 18.26
N ARG A 9 3.43 -6.22 17.20
CA ARG A 9 4.15 -5.70 16.04
C ARG A 9 3.65 -6.30 14.73
N ALA A 10 3.55 -5.44 13.71
CA ALA A 10 3.33 -5.83 12.32
C ALA A 10 4.33 -5.10 11.41
N ILE A 11 4.79 -5.79 10.37
CA ILE A 11 5.55 -5.20 9.26
C ILE A 11 4.91 -5.67 7.96
N TYR A 12 4.71 -4.75 7.04
CA TYR A 12 4.34 -5.03 5.67
C TYR A 12 5.50 -4.62 4.76
N ASN A 13 5.94 -5.55 3.91
CA ASN A 13 6.96 -5.34 2.90
C ASN A 13 6.36 -5.61 1.52
N SER A 14 6.73 -4.78 0.54
CA SER A 14 6.30 -4.90 -0.84
C SER A 14 7.47 -4.61 -1.78
N PRO A 15 7.52 -5.20 -2.99
CA PRO A 15 8.54 -4.89 -3.98
C PRO A 15 8.44 -3.47 -4.52
N THR A 16 7.23 -2.93 -4.61
CA THR A 16 6.93 -1.65 -5.28
C THR A 16 6.54 -0.54 -4.31
N ASN A 17 6.11 -0.89 -3.10
CA ASN A 17 5.65 0.06 -2.12
C ASN A 17 6.59 0.16 -0.90
N PRO A 18 6.71 1.33 -0.26
CA PRO A 18 7.49 1.50 0.97
C PRO A 18 7.05 0.54 2.07
N THR A 19 8.00 0.17 2.94
CA THR A 19 7.70 -0.65 4.12
C THR A 19 6.78 0.10 5.07
N PHE A 20 5.74 -0.57 5.56
CA PHE A 20 4.87 -0.07 6.62
C PHE A 20 5.09 -0.91 7.87
N SER A 21 5.12 -0.28 9.04
CA SER A 21 5.25 -1.00 10.31
C SER A 21 4.46 -0.35 11.42
N HIS A 22 3.89 -1.18 12.29
CA HIS A 22 3.25 -0.75 13.52
C HIS A 22 3.85 -1.51 14.69
N THR A 23 4.08 -0.82 15.81
CA THR A 23 4.59 -1.40 17.04
C THR A 23 3.88 -0.73 18.22
N ALA A 24 3.32 -1.54 19.11
CA ALA A 24 2.66 -1.09 20.32
C ALA A 24 3.19 -1.89 21.53
N ALA A 25 3.43 -1.19 22.63
CA ALA A 25 3.78 -1.81 23.90
C ALA A 25 2.51 -1.98 24.75
N ILE A 26 2.25 -3.21 25.19
CA ILE A 26 1.12 -3.58 26.01
C ILE A 26 1.63 -3.83 27.43
N PRO A 27 1.11 -3.12 28.45
CA PRO A 27 1.50 -3.34 29.83
C PRO A 27 1.20 -4.77 30.25
N LEU A 28 2.20 -5.44 30.84
CA LEU A 28 2.09 -6.78 31.38
C LEU A 28 2.42 -6.75 32.88
N SER A 29 1.38 -6.95 33.69
CA SER A 29 1.56 -7.14 35.12
C SER A 29 2.21 -8.49 35.41
N THR A 30 3.13 -8.49 36.37
CA THR A 30 3.71 -9.73 36.91
C THR A 30 2.75 -10.45 37.87
N SER A 31 1.69 -9.75 38.31
CA SER A 31 0.64 -10.29 39.16
C SER A 31 -0.37 -11.06 38.33
N ASN A 32 -0.56 -12.35 38.67
CA ASN A 32 -1.40 -13.26 37.87
C ASN A 32 -2.88 -13.24 38.29
N THR A 33 -3.38 -12.09 38.77
CA THR A 33 -4.76 -11.92 39.22
C THR A 33 -5.71 -11.83 38.03
N THR A 34 -6.98 -12.16 38.25
CA THR A 34 -8.02 -12.04 37.21
C THR A 34 -8.13 -10.60 36.70
N SER A 35 -8.07 -9.60 37.58
CA SER A 35 -8.16 -8.18 37.20
C SER A 35 -7.05 -7.79 36.24
N GLU A 36 -5.82 -8.18 36.53
CA GLU A 36 -4.66 -7.87 35.69
C GLU A 36 -4.72 -8.58 34.33
N ARG A 37 -5.15 -9.85 34.32
CA ARG A 37 -5.39 -10.60 33.06
C ARG A 37 -6.45 -9.92 32.21
N THR A 38 -7.55 -9.48 32.81
CA THR A 38 -8.63 -8.77 32.10
C THR A 38 -8.13 -7.45 31.54
N SER A 39 -7.39 -6.66 32.31
CA SER A 39 -6.77 -5.41 31.85
C SER A 39 -5.82 -5.65 30.67
N TYR A 40 -4.93 -6.64 30.79
CA TYR A 40 -4.01 -7.02 29.72
C TYR A 40 -4.74 -7.43 28.43
N LEU A 41 -5.72 -8.33 28.53
CA LEU A 41 -6.50 -8.78 27.36
C LEU A 41 -7.31 -7.65 26.73
N SER A 42 -7.84 -6.73 27.54
CA SER A 42 -8.54 -5.54 27.05
C SER A 42 -7.59 -4.61 26.28
N ALA A 43 -6.40 -4.36 26.82
CA ALA A 43 -5.37 -3.56 26.16
C ALA A 43 -4.92 -4.21 24.84
N LEU A 44 -4.63 -5.52 24.86
CA LEU A 44 -4.26 -6.28 23.68
C LEU A 44 -5.35 -6.22 22.61
N ARG A 45 -6.62 -6.40 22.99
CA ARG A 45 -7.75 -6.32 22.05
C ARG A 45 -7.87 -4.93 21.43
N SER A 46 -7.76 -3.88 22.24
CA SER A 46 -7.78 -2.49 21.79
C SER A 46 -6.66 -2.22 20.77
N GLU A 47 -5.41 -2.56 21.10
CA GLU A 47 -4.28 -2.33 20.19
C GLU A 47 -4.37 -3.19 18.93
N THR A 48 -4.92 -4.40 19.02
CA THR A 48 -5.16 -5.26 17.84
C THR A 48 -6.20 -4.64 16.90
N SER A 49 -7.30 -4.08 17.43
CA SER A 49 -8.29 -3.39 16.60
C SER A 49 -7.71 -2.15 15.92
N LYS A 50 -6.93 -1.34 16.65
CA LYS A 50 -6.24 -0.18 16.05
C LYS A 50 -5.26 -0.61 14.95
N LEU A 51 -4.50 -1.67 15.19
CA LEU A 51 -3.58 -2.23 14.19
C LEU A 51 -4.34 -2.67 12.94
N GLN A 52 -5.49 -3.33 13.09
CA GLN A 52 -6.34 -3.74 11.98
C GLN A 52 -6.83 -2.53 11.18
N ASP A 53 -7.34 -1.50 11.84
CA ASP A 53 -7.82 -0.27 11.19
C ASP A 53 -6.69 0.42 10.41
N LEU A 54 -5.50 0.52 11.01
CA LEU A 54 -4.32 1.09 10.36
C LEU A 54 -3.90 0.30 9.12
N ILE A 55 -3.86 -1.04 9.20
CA ILE A 55 -3.53 -1.90 8.05
C ILE A 55 -4.56 -1.72 6.94
N ASN A 56 -5.85 -1.71 7.28
CA ASN A 56 -6.93 -1.57 6.30
C ASN A 56 -6.86 -0.21 5.59
N ALA A 57 -6.65 0.87 6.35
CA ALA A 57 -6.50 2.22 5.80
C ALA A 57 -5.29 2.32 4.87
N GLU A 58 -4.14 1.80 5.30
CA GLU A 58 -2.89 1.83 4.52
C GLU A 58 -3.04 1.03 3.21
N LEU A 59 -3.54 -0.20 3.27
CA LEU A 59 -3.71 -1.04 2.09
C LEU A 59 -4.75 -0.46 1.14
N THR A 60 -5.84 0.11 1.65
CA THR A 60 -6.86 0.78 0.82
C THR A 60 -6.28 1.97 0.08
N THR A 61 -5.53 2.83 0.78
CA THR A 61 -4.84 3.98 0.17
C THR A 61 -3.87 3.53 -0.93
N ARG A 62 -3.13 2.45 -0.72
CA ARG A 62 -2.21 1.92 -1.73
C ARG A 62 -2.96 1.36 -2.95
N MET A 63 -4.05 0.64 -2.76
CA MET A 63 -4.89 0.17 -3.87
C MET A 63 -5.45 1.32 -4.71
N GLU A 64 -5.86 2.41 -4.06
CA GLU A 64 -6.35 3.61 -4.75
C GLU A 64 -5.23 4.29 -5.56
N ASN A 65 -4.04 4.42 -4.97
CA ASN A 65 -2.87 4.95 -5.66
C ASN A 65 -2.46 4.08 -6.86
N ASP A 66 -2.40 2.76 -6.68
CA ASP A 66 -2.08 1.81 -7.74
C ASP A 66 -3.10 1.89 -8.88
N LYS A 67 -4.39 2.02 -8.56
CA LYS A 67 -5.45 2.18 -9.56
C LYS A 67 -5.32 3.49 -10.33
N ALA A 68 -4.98 4.59 -9.65
CA ALA A 68 -4.75 5.88 -10.28
C ALA A 68 -3.53 5.85 -11.22
N GLN A 69 -2.43 5.22 -10.80
CA GLN A 69 -1.23 5.02 -11.62
C GLN A 69 -1.51 4.16 -12.85
N GLN A 70 -2.22 3.04 -12.69
CA GLN A 70 -2.61 2.20 -13.83
C GLN A 70 -3.48 2.97 -14.84
N ALA A 71 -4.40 3.80 -14.36
CA ALA A 71 -5.22 4.64 -15.23
C ALA A 71 -4.38 5.69 -15.99
N SER A 72 -3.38 6.31 -15.34
CA SER A 72 -2.48 7.24 -16.02
C SER A 72 -1.57 6.57 -17.04
N ASP A 73 -1.10 5.36 -16.74
CA ASP A 73 -0.23 4.59 -17.63
C ASP A 73 -0.97 4.13 -18.89
N LEU A 74 -2.23 3.72 -18.73
CA LEU A 74 -3.13 3.41 -19.84
C LEU A 74 -3.43 4.66 -20.69
N ALA A 75 -3.69 5.81 -20.06
CA ALA A 75 -3.95 7.06 -20.79
C ALA A 75 -2.71 7.55 -21.55
N THR A 76 -1.51 7.36 -20.99
CA THR A 76 -0.24 7.72 -21.64
C THR A 76 0.07 6.76 -22.78
N SER A 77 -0.15 5.46 -22.60
CA SER A 77 -0.01 4.45 -23.66
C SER A 77 -0.99 4.67 -24.81
N ALA A 78 -2.24 5.02 -24.50
CA ALA A 78 -3.25 5.35 -25.52
C ALA A 78 -2.89 6.62 -26.30
N LYS A 79 -2.42 7.69 -25.61
CA LYS A 79 -1.92 8.89 -26.28
C LYS A 79 -0.69 8.60 -27.13
N LYS A 80 0.21 7.73 -26.67
CA LYS A 80 1.37 7.32 -27.46
C LYS A 80 0.94 6.57 -28.73
N GLY A 81 -0.02 5.65 -28.63
CA GLY A 81 -0.58 4.95 -29.80
C GLY A 81 -1.26 5.89 -30.79
N VAL A 82 -2.01 6.89 -30.32
CA VAL A 82 -2.64 7.91 -31.19
C VAL A 82 -1.60 8.81 -31.85
N VAL A 83 -0.52 9.17 -31.15
CA VAL A 83 0.58 9.96 -31.74
C VAL A 83 1.35 9.13 -32.78
N ASP A 84 1.49 7.82 -32.57
CA ASP A 84 2.11 6.89 -33.53
C ASP A 84 1.28 6.76 -34.81
N GLU A 85 -0.04 6.55 -34.69
CA GLU A 85 -0.95 6.48 -35.85
C GLU A 85 -0.96 7.77 -36.69
N ILE A 86 -1.01 8.95 -36.04
CA ILE A 86 -0.98 10.23 -36.74
C ILE A 86 0.36 10.45 -37.45
N ALA A 87 1.47 10.04 -36.84
CA ALA A 87 2.80 10.15 -37.46
C ALA A 87 2.98 9.18 -38.64
N GLU A 88 2.39 7.98 -38.57
CA GLU A 88 2.38 7.05 -39.70
C GLU A 88 1.52 7.57 -40.86
N GLU A 89 0.31 8.09 -40.61
CA GLU A 89 -0.60 8.60 -41.65
C GLU A 89 -0.03 9.77 -42.47
N GLU A 90 0.70 10.70 -41.86
CA GLU A 90 1.33 11.84 -42.56
C GLU A 90 2.45 11.40 -43.53
N ASN A 91 3.01 10.20 -43.37
CA ASN A 91 4.04 9.64 -44.25
C ASN A 91 3.45 8.77 -45.38
N TYR A 92 2.13 8.50 -45.39
CA TYR A 92 1.47 7.73 -46.46
C TYR A 92 1.15 8.57 -47.71
N GLY A 93 1.46 9.87 -47.72
CA GLY A 93 1.12 10.80 -48.80
C GLY A 93 2.24 11.13 -49.79
N GLU A 94 3.47 10.65 -49.56
CA GLU A 94 4.62 10.95 -50.41
C GLU A 94 5.14 9.65 -51.04
N GLU A 95 4.46 9.18 -52.09
CA GLU A 95 5.06 8.18 -52.97
C GLU A 95 6.26 8.83 -53.67
N VAL A 96 7.46 8.59 -53.13
CA VAL A 96 8.70 8.86 -53.85
C VAL A 96 8.77 7.85 -55.00
N VAL A 97 8.17 8.22 -56.13
CA VAL A 97 8.40 7.54 -57.40
C VAL A 97 9.86 7.81 -57.74
N GLU A 98 10.74 6.87 -57.41
CA GLU A 98 12.08 6.84 -58.00
C GLU A 98 11.91 6.53 -59.49
N GLU A 99 12.06 7.54 -60.35
CA GLU A 99 12.21 7.36 -61.79
C GLU A 99 13.65 6.90 -62.09
N ASP A 100 13.78 5.76 -62.78
CA ASP A 100 15.01 5.12 -63.29
C ASP A 100 15.94 6.05 -64.07
#